data_AF-A0A6A3BXX5-F1
#
_entry.id   AF-A0A6A3BXX5-F1
#
_cell.length_a   1.000
_cell.length_b   1.000
_cell.length_c   1.000
_cell.angle_alpha   90.00
_cell.angle_beta   90.00
_cell.angle_gamma   90.00
#
_symmetry.space_group_name_H-M   'P 1'
#
loop_
_entity.id
_entity.type
_entity.pdbx_description
1 polymer ?
#
loop_
_entity_poly.entity_id
_entity_poly.type
_entity_poly.pdbx_seq_one_letter_code
_entity_poly.pdbx_strand_id
1 'polypeptide(L)'
;MAILDVEKVIGDFEAMTKDAENVQRETLKLILEENGCAEYLQNLGLNGRTDPESFKACVPLVTHKDLEPYIQRIADGSFPLILTGNQ
;
A
#
# COMPACT_ATOMS: atom_id res chain seq x y z
N MET A 1 -19.26 14.31 20.75
CA MET A 1 -18.94 12.92 20.41
C MET A 1 -19.94 12.48 19.34
N ALA A 2 -19.47 12.14 18.14
CA ALA A 2 -20.33 11.49 17.18
C ALA A 2 -20.68 10.10 17.75
N ILE A 3 -21.97 9.82 17.91
CA ILE A 3 -22.44 8.49 18.26
C ILE A 3 -22.20 7.64 17.01
N LEU A 4 -21.49 6.52 17.18
CA LEU A 4 -21.29 5.56 16.11
C LEU A 4 -22.66 5.02 15.66
N ASP A 5 -23.03 5.28 14.41
CA ASP A 5 -24.20 4.65 13.80
C ASP A 5 -23.82 3.23 13.39
N VAL A 6 -24.15 2.27 14.25
CA VAL A 6 -23.79 0.85 14.08
C VAL A 6 -24.42 0.27 12.81
N GLU A 7 -25.68 0.62 12.52
CA GLU A 7 -26.39 0.11 11.33
C GLU A 7 -25.73 0.61 10.05
N LYS A 8 -25.34 1.89 10.02
CA LYS A 8 -24.58 2.44 8.90
C LYS A 8 -23.24 1.71 8.73
N VAL A 9 -22.49 1.49 9.80
CA VAL A 9 -21.19 0.80 9.74
C VAL A 9 -21.33 -0.64 9.22
N ILE A 10 -22.35 -1.37 9.67
CA ILE A 10 -22.64 -2.72 9.18
C ILE A 10 -22.99 -2.68 7.69
N GLY A 11 -23.87 -1.76 7.28
CA GLY A 11 -24.25 -1.59 5.87
C GLY A 11 -23.07 -1.26 4.95
N ASP A 12 -22.18 -0.36 5.39
CA ASP A 12 -20.96 -0.01 4.66
C ASP A 12 -20.03 -1.22 4.52
N PHE A 13 -19.89 -2.03 5.60
CA PHE A 13 -19.08 -3.25 5.57
C PHE A 13 -19.66 -4.34 4.66
N GLU A 14 -20.98 -4.53 4.67
CA GLU A 14 -21.65 -5.45 3.75
C GLU A 14 -21.45 -5.03 2.30
N ALA A 15 -21.56 -3.73 1.98
CA ALA A 15 -21.32 -3.23 0.64
C ALA A 15 -19.87 -3.48 0.20
N MET A 16 -18.90 -3.19 1.07
CA MET A 16 -17.48 -3.40 0.82
C MET A 16 -17.13 -4.87 0.62
N THR A 17 -17.72 -5.78 1.40
CA THR A 17 -17.45 -7.22 1.30
C THR A 17 -18.16 -7.88 0.11
N LYS A 18 -19.32 -7.38 -0.31
CA LYS A 18 -19.99 -7.82 -1.56
C LYS A 18 -19.18 -7.48 -2.81
N ASP A 19 -18.42 -6.38 -2.79
CA ASP A 19 -17.58 -5.92 -3.90
C ASP A 19 -16.07 -5.98 -3.57
N ALA A 20 -15.66 -6.99 -2.82
CA ALA A 20 -14.31 -7.10 -2.27
C ALA A 20 -13.21 -7.05 -3.35
N GLU A 21 -13.46 -7.60 -4.54
CA GLU A 21 -12.48 -7.58 -5.64
C GLU A 21 -12.14 -6.14 -6.06
N ASN A 22 -13.16 -5.32 -6.33
CA ASN A 22 -12.95 -3.95 -6.77
C ASN A 22 -12.38 -3.10 -5.63
N VAL A 23 -12.85 -3.31 -4.39
CA VAL A 23 -12.30 -2.64 -3.20
C VAL A 23 -10.81 -2.92 -3.07
N GLN A 24 -10.38 -4.18 -3.21
CA GLN A 24 -8.96 -4.55 -3.11
C GLN A 24 -8.14 -4.00 -4.29
N ARG A 25 -8.70 -3.99 -5.51
CA ARG A 25 -8.04 -3.41 -6.68
C ARG A 25 -7.82 -1.90 -6.53
N GLU A 26 -8.82 -1.15 -6.10
CA GLU A 26 -8.71 0.29 -5.88
C GLU A 26 -7.80 0.59 -4.68
N THR A 27 -7.84 -0.23 -3.63
CA THR A 27 -6.92 -0.09 -2.48
C THR A 27 -5.47 -0.25 -2.92
N LEU A 28 -5.14 -1.28 -3.72
CA LEU A 28 -3.79 -1.47 -4.27
C LEU A 28 -3.39 -0.26 -5.13
N LYS A 29 -4.27 0.19 -6.00
CA LYS A 29 -4.01 1.34 -6.87
C LYS A 29 -3.67 2.60 -6.05
N LEU A 30 -4.46 2.92 -5.03
CA LEU A 30 -4.21 4.07 -4.15
C LEU A 30 -2.85 3.95 -3.42
N ILE A 31 -2.52 2.76 -2.89
CA ILE A 31 -1.22 2.52 -2.26
C ILE A 31 -0.08 2.77 -3.26
N LEU A 32 -0.20 2.32 -4.51
CA LEU A 32 0.84 2.48 -5.51
C LEU A 32 0.93 3.92 -6.06
N GLU A 33 -0.20 4.63 -6.15
CA GLU A 33 -0.23 6.06 -6.51
C GLU A 33 0.45 6.91 -5.44
N GLU A 34 0.16 6.64 -4.16
CA GLU A 34 0.72 7.38 -3.03
C GLU A 34 2.21 7.04 -2.80
N ASN A 35 2.61 5.79 -3.05
CA ASN A 35 3.95 5.29 -2.73
C ASN A 35 4.85 5.11 -3.95
N GLY A 36 4.42 5.50 -5.16
CA GLY A 36 5.16 5.26 -6.40
C GLY A 36 6.58 5.82 -6.42
N CYS A 37 6.84 6.88 -5.63
CA CYS A 37 8.16 7.49 -5.46
C CYS A 37 9.04 6.81 -4.39
N ALA A 38 8.53 5.81 -3.67
CA ALA A 38 9.29 5.11 -2.66
C ALA A 38 10.47 4.36 -3.30
N GLU A 39 11.65 4.47 -2.68
CA GLU A 39 12.89 3.85 -3.14
C GLU A 39 12.70 2.35 -3.41
N TYR A 40 11.96 1.66 -2.54
CA TYR A 40 11.65 0.25 -2.71
C TYR A 40 10.94 -0.07 -4.03
N LEU A 41 9.89 0.68 -4.38
CA LEU A 41 9.12 0.44 -5.61
C LEU A 41 9.88 0.88 -6.87
N GLN A 42 10.68 1.94 -6.77
CA GLN A 42 11.58 2.39 -7.85
C GLN A 42 12.64 1.33 -8.18
N ASN A 43 13.25 0.73 -7.16
CA ASN A 43 14.27 -0.32 -7.33
C ASN A 43 13.71 -1.60 -7.98
N LEU A 44 12.41 -1.84 -7.86
CA LEU A 44 11.72 -3.01 -8.44
C LEU A 44 11.22 -2.78 -9.87
N GLY A 45 11.43 -1.58 -10.44
CA GLY A 45 11.05 -1.29 -11.82
C GLY A 45 9.52 -1.23 -12.05
N LEU A 46 8.74 -0.93 -11.00
CA LEU A 46 7.31 -0.76 -11.14
C LEU A 46 6.97 0.47 -12.02
N ASN A 47 7.85 1.48 -12.04
CA ASN A 47 7.80 2.65 -12.94
C ASN A 47 6.45 3.38 -12.93
N GLY A 48 5.87 3.56 -11.74
CA GLY A 48 4.59 4.27 -11.57
C GLY A 48 3.37 3.51 -12.08
N ARG A 49 3.49 2.23 -12.46
CA ARG A 49 2.36 1.38 -12.81
C ARG A 49 1.58 1.01 -11.55
N THR A 50 0.27 1.10 -11.63
CA THR A 50 -0.65 0.91 -10.49
C THR A 50 -1.57 -0.29 -10.67
N ASP A 51 -1.42 -1.03 -11.78
CA ASP A 51 -2.24 -2.19 -12.08
C ASP A 51 -1.73 -3.46 -11.35
N PRO A 52 -2.65 -4.36 -10.94
CA PRO A 52 -2.28 -5.57 -10.20
C PRO A 52 -1.33 -6.51 -10.94
N GLU A 53 -1.39 -6.55 -12.27
CA GLU A 53 -0.58 -7.49 -13.07
C GLU A 53 0.88 -7.05 -13.10
N SER A 54 1.12 -5.75 -13.31
CA SER A 54 2.45 -5.14 -13.16
C SER A 54 3.00 -5.30 -11.75
N PHE A 55 2.17 -5.09 -10.72
CA PHE A 55 2.59 -5.27 -9.33
C PHE A 55 3.05 -6.70 -9.05
N LYS A 56 2.24 -7.71 -9.41
CA LYS A 56 2.59 -9.13 -9.23
C LYS A 56 3.82 -9.55 -10.03
N ALA A 57 4.05 -8.96 -11.20
CA ALA A 57 5.20 -9.27 -12.04
C ALA A 57 6.51 -8.65 -11.53
N CYS A 58 6.45 -7.47 -10.90
CA CYS A 58 7.63 -6.71 -10.49
C CYS A 58 7.97 -6.82 -9.01
N VAL A 59 6.98 -6.96 -8.14
CA VAL A 59 7.18 -6.95 -6.68
C VAL A 59 7.24 -8.39 -6.14
N PRO A 60 8.40 -8.85 -5.66
CA PRO A 60 8.53 -10.19 -5.13
C PRO A 60 7.87 -10.30 -3.75
N LEU A 61 7.54 -11.54 -3.36
CA LEU A 61 7.26 -11.83 -1.96
C LEU A 61 8.57 -11.69 -1.16
N VAL A 62 8.50 -10.94 -0.06
CA VAL A 62 9.67 -10.63 0.78
C VAL A 62 9.46 -11.09 2.21
N THR A 63 10.57 -11.33 2.89
CA THR A 63 10.62 -11.59 4.33
C THR A 63 11.07 -10.34 5.08
N HIS A 64 10.97 -10.38 6.41
CA HIS A 64 11.49 -9.30 7.25
C HIS A 64 12.98 -9.01 6.98
N LYS A 65 13.80 -10.03 6.74
CA LYS A 65 15.24 -9.87 6.50
C LYS A 65 15.54 -9.06 5.23
N ASP A 66 14.68 -9.17 4.22
CA ASP A 66 14.83 -8.43 2.97
C ASP A 66 14.50 -6.94 3.15
N LEU A 67 13.63 -6.62 4.13
CA LEU A 67 13.22 -5.25 4.46
C LEU A 67 14.04 -4.60 5.57
N GLU A 68 14.75 -5.39 6.37
CA GLU A 68 15.55 -4.93 7.51
C GLU A 68 16.53 -3.78 7.18
N PRO A 69 17.25 -3.78 6.04
CA PRO A 69 18.13 -2.66 5.68
C PRO A 69 17.37 -1.34 5.48
N TYR A 70 16.16 -1.40 4.91
CA TYR A 70 15.30 -0.23 4.71
C TYR A 70 14.74 0.27 6.05
N ILE A 71 14.30 -0.65 6.91
CA ILE A 71 13.76 -0.34 8.23
C ILE A 71 14.83 0.32 9.13
N GLN A 72 16.06 -0.23 9.15
CA GLN A 72 17.15 0.35 9.94
C GLN A 72 17.51 1.76 9.47
N ARG A 73 17.55 1.99 8.15
CA ARG A 73 17.76 3.34 7.61
C ARG A 73 16.70 4.33 8.07
N ILE A 74 15.43 3.92 8.10
CA ILE A 74 14.34 4.75 8.64
C ILE A 74 14.57 5.03 10.13
N ALA A 75 14.93 4.01 10.92
CA ALA A 75 15.20 4.14 12.35
C ALA A 75 16.39 5.07 12.66
N ASP A 76 17.42 5.04 11.81
CA ASP A 76 18.60 5.90 11.89
C ASP A 76 18.33 7.35 11.45
N GLY A 77 17.09 7.67 11.03
CA GLY A 77 16.67 9.01 10.65
C GLY A 77 16.92 9.36 9.18
N SER A 78 17.03 8.36 8.30
CA SER A 78 17.10 8.60 6.86
C SER A 78 15.78 9.19 6.32
N PHE A 79 15.88 9.93 5.20
CA PHE A 79 14.79 10.65 4.53
C PHE A 79 13.51 9.82 4.31
N PRO A 80 12.33 10.48 4.19
CA PRO A 80 11.02 9.85 4.34
C PRO A 80 10.59 8.91 3.19
N LEU A 81 11.36 8.83 2.10
CA LEU A 81 10.92 8.20 0.84
C LEU A 81 11.38 6.75 0.65
N ILE A 82 11.65 6.02 1.73
CA ILE A 82 12.24 4.67 1.63
C ILE A 82 11.17 3.62 1.29
N LEU A 83 10.14 3.49 2.13
CA LEU A 83 9.03 2.54 1.95
C LEU A 83 7.70 3.24 1.63
N THR A 84 7.62 4.55 1.84
CA THR A 84 6.42 5.38 1.63
C THR A 84 6.74 6.56 0.74
N GLY A 85 5.81 6.97 -0.15
CA GLY A 85 6.07 8.01 -1.14
C GLY A 85 5.61 9.43 -0.73
N ASN A 86 4.80 9.55 0.32
CA ASN A 86 4.23 10.81 0.77
C ASN A 86 4.36 10.99 2.30
N GLN A 87 4.50 12.26 2.71
CA GLN A 87 4.17 12.79 4.05
C GLN A 87 3.09 13.85 3.91
#